data_AF-A0A1V2YI29-F1
#
_entry.id   AF-A0A1V2YI29-F1
#
_cell.length_a   1.000
_cell.length_b   1.000
_cell.length_c   1.000
_cell.angle_alpha   90.00
_cell.angle_beta   90.00
_cell.angle_gamma   90.00
#
_symmetry.space_group_name_H-M   'P 1'
#
loop_
_entity.id
_entity.type
_entity.pdbx_description
1 polymer ?
#
loop_
_entity_poly.entity_id
_entity_poly.type
_entity_poly.pdbx_seq_one_letter_code
_entity_poly.pdbx_strand_id
1 'polypeptide(L)' 'MDTEYVFPTTRYQGSKVKLRSWIWENIKDISFDTALDLFGGTGCIGYMLKNKGKNVIYNDILKFN' A
#
# COMPACT_ATOMS: atom_id res chain seq x y z
N MET A 1 10.46 -7.14 -18.99
CA MET A 1 9.83 -5.83 -19.27
C MET A 1 8.79 -5.65 -18.18
N ASP A 2 9.18 -5.00 -17.10
CA ASP A 2 8.29 -4.80 -15.94
C ASP A 2 7.37 -3.63 -16.25
N THR A 3 6.08 -3.90 -16.37
CA THR A 3 5.04 -2.88 -16.51
C THR A 3 4.79 -2.23 -15.15
N GLU A 4 5.42 -1.08 -14.92
CA GLU A 4 5.14 -0.27 -13.73
C GLU A 4 3.74 0.34 -13.86
N TYR A 5 2.75 -0.22 -13.16
CA TYR A 5 1.40 0.33 -13.11
C TYR A 5 1.39 1.64 -12.31
N VAL A 6 1.15 2.75 -13.00
CA VAL A 6 1.04 4.09 -12.41
C VAL A 6 -0.24 4.17 -11.58
N PHE A 7 -0.09 4.21 -10.26
CA PHE A 7 -1.22 4.38 -9.34
C PHE A 7 -1.86 5.77 -9.53
N PRO A 8 -3.20 5.88 -9.63
CA PRO A 8 -3.88 7.15 -9.85
C PRO A 8 -3.58 8.14 -8.73
N THR A 9 -3.14 9.35 -9.10
CA THR A 9 -2.77 10.41 -8.17
C THR A 9 -3.99 11.26 -7.81
N THR A 10 -4.79 10.82 -6.84
CA THR A 10 -5.71 11.73 -6.16
C THR A 10 -4.90 12.54 -5.14
N ARG A 11 -4.96 13.89 -5.22
CA ARG A 11 -4.31 14.76 -4.23
C ARG A 11 -5.05 14.68 -2.90
N TYR A 12 -4.69 13.71 -2.08
CA TYR A 12 -5.16 13.59 -0.69
C TYR A 12 -4.11 14.18 0.25
N GLN A 13 -4.48 15.22 1.01
CA GLN A 13 -3.64 15.74 2.10
C GLN A 13 -3.40 14.60 3.11
N GLY A 14 -2.14 14.35 3.50
CA GLY A 14 -1.77 13.25 4.39
C GLY A 14 -1.57 11.89 3.70
N SER A 15 -1.53 11.83 2.36
CA SER A 15 -1.23 10.57 1.67
C SER A 15 0.16 10.04 2.06
N LYS A 16 0.21 8.79 2.52
CA LYS A 16 1.45 8.08 2.89
C LYS A 16 2.29 7.68 1.67
N VAL A 17 2.00 8.24 0.49
CA VAL A 17 2.69 7.97 -0.78
C VAL A 17 4.21 8.15 -0.65
N LYS A 18 4.65 9.18 0.08
CA LYS A 18 6.07 9.44 0.36
C LYS A 18 6.71 8.40 1.30
N LEU A 19 5.92 7.71 2.12
CA LEU A 19 6.40 6.73 3.10
C LEU A 19 6.49 5.30 2.53
N ARG A 20 5.94 5.04 1.34
CA ARG A 20 5.95 3.71 0.71
C ARG A 20 7.33 3.06 0.69
N SER A 21 8.32 3.77 0.13
CA SER A 21 9.69 3.25 0.04
C SER A 21 10.28 2.99 1.41
N TRP A 22 10.12 3.92 2.36
CA TRP A 22 10.62 3.73 3.72
C TRP A 22 9.97 2.52 4.42
N ILE A 23 8.65 2.37 4.32
CA ILE A 23 7.94 1.23 4.91
C ILE A 23 8.45 -0.08 4.29
N TRP A 24 8.52 -0.16 2.95
CA TRP A 24 9.01 -1.36 2.28
C TRP A 24 10.43 -1.73 2.71
N GLU A 25 11.35 -0.77 2.76
CA GLU A 25 12.74 -1.02 3.17
C GLU A 25 12.84 -1.57 4.60
N ASN A 26 11.93 -1.20 5.49
CA ASN A 26 11.93 -1.69 6.88
C ASN A 26 11.28 -3.07 7.04
N ILE A 27 10.45 -3.52 6.09
CA ILE A 27 9.68 -4.77 6.23
C ILE A 27 10.05 -5.84 5.21
N LYS A 28 10.78 -5.51 4.14
CA LYS A 28 11.04 -6.41 3.01
C LYS A 28 11.73 -7.72 3.39
N ASP A 29 12.51 -7.70 4.47
CA ASP A 29 13.29 -8.85 4.97
C ASP A 29 12.50 -9.70 5.98
N ILE A 30 11.31 -9.25 6.37
CA ILE A 30 10.40 -10.05 7.20
C ILE A 30 9.75 -11.11 6.29
N SER A 31 9.76 -12.37 6.72
CA SER A 31 9.02 -13.43 6.02
C SER A 31 7.54 -13.34 6.38
N PHE A 32 6.71 -12.93 5.42
CA PHE A 32 5.26 -12.86 5.55
C PHE A 32 4.58 -12.97 4.18
N ASP A 33 3.37 -13.56 4.17
CA ASP A 33 2.56 -13.72 2.95
C ASP A 33 1.33 -12.81 2.93
N THR A 34 0.85 -12.41 4.11
CA THR A 34 -0.38 -11.61 4.26
C THR A 34 -0.12 -10.38 5.12
N ALA A 35 -0.71 -9.26 4.73
CA ALA A 35 -0.69 -8.01 5.49
C ALA A 35 -2.12 -7.48 5.71
N LEU A 36 -2.36 -6.89 6.88
CA LEU A 36 -3.61 -6.22 7.22
C LEU A 36 -3.39 -4.70 7.15
N ASP A 37 -4.00 -4.05 6.15
CA ASP A 37 -4.04 -2.59 6.02
C ASP A 37 -5.30 -2.07 6.74
N LEU A 38 -5.17 -1.84 8.06
CA LEU A 38 -6.30 -1.58 8.96
C LEU A 38 -6.90 -0.16 8.83
N PHE A 39 -6.09 0.79 8.34
CA PHE A 39 -6.44 2.20 8.17
C PHE A 39 -5.96 2.67 6.80
N GLY A 40 -6.52 2.06 5.77
CA GLY A 40 -5.94 2.11 4.44
C GLY A 40 -5.95 3.49 3.79
N GLY A 41 -6.87 4.37 4.17
CA GLY A 41 -7.11 5.65 3.52
C GLY A 41 -7.12 5.46 2.01
N THR A 42 -6.27 6.21 1.31
CA THR A 42 -6.07 6.11 -0.15
C THR A 42 -5.56 4.76 -0.68
N GLY A 43 -5.36 3.75 0.17
CA GLY A 43 -4.96 2.39 -0.20
C GLY A 43 -3.55 2.27 -0.77
N CYS A 44 -2.74 3.34 -0.68
CA CYS A 44 -1.44 3.39 -1.35
C CYS A 44 -0.40 2.41 -0.78
N ILE A 45 -0.53 2.01 0.50
CA ILE A 45 0.34 1.00 1.12
C ILE A 45 -0.12 -0.41 0.73
N GLY A 46 -1.42 -0.72 0.90
CA GLY A 46 -1.99 -1.99 0.44
C GLY A 46 -1.71 -2.27 -1.04
N TYR A 47 -1.82 -1.26 -1.91
CA TYR A 47 -1.49 -1.40 -3.33
C TYR A 47 0.00 -1.73 -3.56
N MET A 48 0.90 -1.04 -2.86
CA MET A 48 2.34 -1.33 -2.92
C MET A 48 2.63 -2.79 -2.50
N LEU A 49 2.01 -3.26 -1.43
CA LEU A 49 2.20 -4.64 -0.94
C LEU A 49 1.68 -5.68 -1.93
N LYS A 50 0.53 -5.42 -2.56
CA LYS A 50 0.01 -6.26 -3.66
C LYS A 50 1.01 -6.34 -4.83
N ASN A 51 1.62 -5.23 -5.23
CA ASN A 51 2.66 -5.20 -6.27
C ASN A 51 3.94 -5.96 -5.86
N LYS A 52 4.16 -6.19 -4.57
CA LYS A 52 5.25 -7.04 -4.05
C LYS A 52 4.83 -8.51 -3.84
N GLY A 53 3.68 -8.90 -4.39
CA GLY A 53 3.17 -10.28 -4.32
C GLY A 53 2.55 -10.65 -2.98
N LYS A 54 2.24 -9.68 -2.12
CA LYS A 54 1.63 -9.94 -0.80
C LYS A 54 0.11 -9.95 -0.89
N ASN A 55 -0.53 -10.84 -0.13
CA ASN A 55 -1.96 -10.81 0.08
C ASN A 55 -2.30 -9.67 1.05
N VAL A 56 -3.30 -8.85 0.72
CA VAL A 56 -3.66 -7.69 1.56
C VAL A 56 -5.13 -7.75 1.92
N ILE A 57 -5.40 -7.81 3.23
CA ILE A 57 -6.72 -7.58 3.81
C ILE A 57 -6.81 -6.08 4.09
N TYR A 58 -7.85 -5.42 3.57
CA TYR A 58 -8.01 -3.98 3.66
C TYR A 58 -9.22 -3.62 4.51
N ASN A 59 -9.05 -2.63 5.38
CA ASN A 59 -10.11 -2.03 6.16
C ASN A 59 -9.96 -0.50 6.17
N ASP A 60 -11.08 0.20 6.05
CA ASP A 60 -11.20 1.61 6.37
C ASP A 60 -12.61 1.89 6.90
N ILE A 61 -12.73 2.81 7.85
CA ILE A 61 -14.02 3.23 8.40
C ILE A 61 -14.80 4.09 7.38
N LEU A 62 -14.08 4.78 6.51
CA LEU A 62 -14.63 5.62 5.46
C LEU A 62 -14.89 4.77 4.21
N LYS A 63 -16.15 4.70 3.76
CA LYS A 63 -16.57 3.89 2.60
C LYS A 63 -16.23 4.51 1.23
N PHE A 64 -15.40 5.53 1.19
CA PHE A 64 -15.03 6.24 -0.03
C PHE A 64 -13.57 5.97 -0.34
N ASN A 65 -13.29 4.87 -1.06
CA ASN A 65 -12.00 4.51 -1.65
C ASN A 65 -12.20 3.63 -2.88
#